data_AF-A0A7C3D0A3-F1
#
_entry.id   AF-A0A7C3D0A3-F1
#
_cell.length_a   1.000
_cell.length_b   1.000
_cell.length_c   1.000
_cell.angle_alpha   90.00
_cell.angle_beta   90.00
_cell.angle_gamma   90.00
#
_symmetry.space_group_name_H-M   'P 1'
#
loop_
_entity.id
_entity.type
_entity.pdbx_description
1 polymer ?
#
loop_
_entity_poly.entity_id
_entity_poly.type
_entity_poly.pdbx_seq_one_letter_code
_entity_poly.pdbx_strand_id
1 'polypeptide(L)'
;MVRQRKFPRREHLTALCTTAVFVLTLFFHSQSSCQPVLDPYLLPFVEQPSAGPTNIGTPRLKRLSKGEKAYFPVVVQFKGSAAKLRETGFRPTLVREGLATGYASLATIRRLRENPEVVFVEAAHILQPVNDVSTVVIGARAAQRDSNLTGKGVLIGLVDTGIDWTHGDFRNPDGSTRILYLLDFSDPGDVDGDGDLDGPGPYGGTLYTREQIQAALDGTGQVQEEDRVGHGTHVAGSAAGNGLATGPPYPDHAFAGVAPEADLVVVKATRTEGSGILDTDQIHAIAFIDSVADVLGEPVVVNISLGGHNGPHDGTTLVEQFVDGMFGRGIRGKAFVAAAGNDGDDPIHASGSFSDTKRSYTIRLQIEDYEAKDGTKNDYVSVEVWYPGTASLSFTAKGPSGSQVGPVRTGQHNYNDSPEGLIWVDNASQGRDPRNGDRSVLFQVYDYHADRPPKSGVWTLTLQGTSGHFDLWIASASMDAELLDYLDPSIKVGVPGSARNAITVGSYITKKEWTDLDGHRLTGSTVRSRQ
;
A
#
# COMPACT_ATOMS: atom_id res chain seq x y z
N MET A 1 -17.07 -33.72 -57.87
CA MET A 1 -17.04 -32.84 -59.07
C MET A 1 -15.59 -32.38 -59.26
N VAL A 2 -14.88 -32.67 -60.35
CA VAL A 2 -15.07 -32.28 -61.77
C VAL A 2 -14.60 -30.84 -62.07
N ARG A 3 -13.34 -30.75 -62.57
CA ARG A 3 -12.78 -29.88 -63.63
C ARG A 3 -12.94 -28.33 -63.51
N GLN A 4 -11.85 -27.54 -63.55
CA GLN A 4 -11.04 -27.11 -64.74
C GLN A 4 -11.85 -26.25 -65.76
N ARG A 5 -11.37 -25.12 -66.31
CA ARG A 5 -9.97 -24.76 -66.72
C ARG A 5 -9.74 -23.24 -67.03
N LYS A 6 -8.55 -22.74 -66.65
CA LYS A 6 -7.60 -21.80 -67.35
C LYS A 6 -8.03 -20.49 -68.09
N PHE A 7 -7.45 -19.37 -67.62
CA PHE A 7 -6.45 -18.47 -68.27
C PHE A 7 -6.22 -18.49 -69.80
N PRO A 8 -5.94 -17.33 -70.44
CA PRO A 8 -4.59 -16.71 -70.50
C PRO A 8 -4.49 -15.33 -69.77
N ARG A 9 -3.35 -14.69 -69.41
CA ARG A 9 -1.99 -14.47 -70.00
C ARG A 9 -1.98 -13.46 -71.18
N ARG A 10 -1.04 -12.48 -71.30
CA ARG A 10 0.12 -12.02 -70.46
C ARG A 10 0.72 -10.70 -71.05
N GLU A 11 1.74 -10.12 -70.38
CA GLU A 11 2.81 -9.20 -70.92
C GLU A 11 2.43 -7.69 -71.04
N HIS A 12 3.10 -6.75 -70.34
CA HIS A 12 4.36 -5.99 -70.62
C HIS A 12 4.12 -4.69 -71.46
N LEU A 13 4.86 -3.56 -71.35
CA LEU A 13 5.90 -3.05 -70.43
C LEU A 13 6.10 -1.52 -70.65
N THR A 14 6.35 -0.70 -69.61
CA THR A 14 6.97 0.68 -69.68
C THR A 14 6.28 1.77 -70.56
N ALA A 15 6.72 3.04 -70.64
CA ALA A 15 7.01 4.06 -69.60
C ALA A 15 7.26 5.46 -70.28
N LEU A 16 7.49 6.50 -69.46
CA LEU A 16 7.92 7.89 -69.79
C LEU A 16 6.91 8.89 -70.42
N CYS A 17 6.98 10.12 -69.87
CA CYS A 17 7.05 11.49 -70.45
C CYS A 17 6.52 11.77 -71.88
N THR A 18 6.05 12.96 -72.26
CA THR A 18 6.28 14.36 -71.80
C THR A 18 5.08 15.22 -72.30
N THR A 19 4.76 16.48 -71.96
CA THR A 19 5.45 17.66 -71.36
C THR A 19 4.43 18.54 -70.60
N ALA A 20 4.87 19.63 -69.96
CA ALA A 20 4.02 20.59 -69.22
C ALA A 20 4.14 22.05 -69.73
N VAL A 21 3.05 22.83 -69.59
CA VAL A 21 2.95 24.30 -69.38
C VAL A 21 1.58 24.49 -68.68
N PHE A 22 1.36 24.95 -67.43
CA PHE A 22 1.97 25.89 -66.47
C PHE A 22 1.48 27.36 -66.58
N VAL A 23 1.21 27.97 -65.41
CA VAL A 23 0.81 29.38 -65.13
C VAL A 23 -0.62 29.83 -65.52
N LEU A 24 -1.57 29.78 -64.57
CA LEU A 24 -2.07 30.98 -63.87
C LEU A 24 -2.70 30.61 -62.51
N THR A 25 -2.96 31.61 -61.66
CA THR A 25 -2.98 31.44 -60.19
C THR A 25 -4.37 31.54 -59.51
N LEU A 26 -4.42 31.02 -58.27
CA LEU A 26 -5.32 31.40 -57.16
C LEU A 26 -6.82 31.04 -57.24
N PHE A 27 -7.18 29.95 -56.54
CA PHE A 27 -8.17 30.01 -55.46
C PHE A 27 -7.94 28.88 -54.44
N PHE A 28 -7.17 29.15 -53.38
CA PHE A 28 -7.21 28.33 -52.17
C PHE A 28 -8.42 28.76 -51.34
N HIS A 29 -9.35 27.85 -51.07
CA HIS A 29 -10.33 28.01 -50.00
C HIS A 29 -9.96 27.05 -48.86
N SER A 30 -9.69 27.61 -47.68
CA SER A 30 -9.34 26.85 -46.49
C SER A 30 -10.57 26.13 -45.92
N GLN A 31 -10.55 24.80 -45.86
CA GLN A 31 -11.41 24.07 -44.94
C GLN A 31 -10.89 24.27 -43.51
N SER A 32 -11.34 25.35 -42.87
CA SER A 32 -11.13 25.54 -41.44
C SER A 32 -11.95 24.47 -40.68
N SER A 33 -11.26 23.48 -40.13
CA SER A 33 -11.88 22.45 -39.30
C SER A 33 -12.48 23.07 -38.04
N CYS A 34 -13.80 23.18 -38.00
CA CYS A 34 -14.52 23.72 -36.86
C CYS A 34 -14.48 22.70 -35.71
N GLN A 35 -13.48 22.84 -34.83
CA GLN A 35 -13.40 22.04 -33.61
C GLN A 35 -14.59 22.37 -32.69
N PRO A 36 -15.18 21.38 -32.01
CA PRO A 36 -16.31 21.62 -31.12
C PRO A 36 -15.86 22.40 -29.88
N VAL A 37 -16.41 23.60 -29.69
CA VAL A 37 -16.14 24.48 -28.53
C VAL A 37 -16.98 24.07 -27.30
N LEU A 38 -17.90 23.12 -27.45
CA LEU A 38 -18.70 22.54 -26.36
C LEU A 38 -18.48 21.04 -26.24
N ASP A 39 -18.43 20.59 -25.00
CA ASP A 39 -18.59 19.20 -24.58
C ASP A 39 -19.95 18.61 -25.04
N PRO A 40 -19.96 17.39 -25.62
CA PRO A 40 -21.17 16.63 -25.92
C PRO A 40 -22.21 16.55 -24.80
N TYR A 41 -21.84 16.55 -23.51
CA TYR A 41 -22.81 16.57 -22.40
C TYR A 41 -23.57 17.90 -22.27
N LEU A 42 -23.01 19.02 -22.74
CA LEU A 42 -23.70 20.32 -22.79
C LEU A 42 -24.53 20.50 -24.07
N LEU A 43 -24.22 19.75 -25.13
CA LEU A 43 -24.79 19.95 -26.47
C LEU A 43 -26.33 19.75 -26.54
N PRO A 44 -26.94 18.70 -25.97
CA PRO A 44 -28.40 18.52 -25.98
C PRO A 44 -29.16 19.70 -25.34
N PHE A 45 -28.66 20.23 -24.23
CA PHE A 45 -29.26 21.38 -23.56
C PHE A 45 -29.18 22.64 -24.43
N VAL A 46 -28.05 22.83 -25.13
CA VAL A 46 -27.81 24.00 -25.98
C VAL A 46 -28.64 23.96 -27.26
N GLU A 47 -28.84 22.79 -27.87
CA GLU A 47 -29.47 22.65 -29.19
C GLU A 47 -30.95 22.21 -29.11
N GLN A 48 -31.39 21.56 -28.03
CA GLN A 48 -32.79 21.19 -27.75
C GLN A 48 -33.25 21.67 -26.35
N PRO A 49 -33.43 22.98 -26.13
CA PRO A 49 -33.77 23.55 -24.81
C PRO A 49 -35.17 23.17 -24.28
N SER A 50 -35.98 22.44 -25.05
CA SER A 50 -37.25 21.85 -24.63
C SER A 50 -37.12 20.41 -24.11
N ALA A 51 -35.96 19.76 -24.32
CA ALA A 51 -35.66 18.48 -23.70
C ALA A 51 -35.45 18.68 -22.19
N GLY A 52 -36.18 17.92 -21.37
CA GLY A 52 -35.92 17.86 -19.94
C GLY A 52 -34.54 17.25 -19.65
N PRO A 53 -33.92 17.55 -18.49
CA PRO A 53 -32.62 16.97 -18.15
C PRO A 53 -32.70 15.45 -18.09
N THR A 54 -31.85 14.80 -18.88
CA THR A 54 -31.65 13.36 -18.84
C THR A 54 -30.85 12.98 -17.58
N ASN A 55 -31.08 11.79 -17.03
CA ASN A 55 -30.39 11.30 -15.82
C ASN A 55 -28.92 10.87 -16.09
N ILE A 56 -28.25 11.47 -17.08
CA ILE A 56 -26.90 11.08 -17.52
C ILE A 56 -25.86 11.94 -16.79
N GLY A 57 -25.40 11.47 -15.62
CA GLY A 57 -24.13 11.85 -14.99
C GLY A 57 -23.92 13.30 -14.53
N THR A 58 -24.73 14.27 -14.96
CA THR A 58 -24.52 15.68 -14.62
C THR A 58 -24.94 16.00 -13.18
N PRO A 59 -24.18 16.81 -12.42
CA PRO A 59 -24.54 17.21 -11.06
C PRO A 59 -25.88 17.96 -11.02
N ARG A 60 -26.62 17.79 -9.92
CA ARG A 60 -27.98 18.33 -9.74
C ARG A 60 -28.02 19.83 -10.03
N LEU A 61 -28.87 20.23 -10.98
CA LEU A 61 -29.17 21.64 -11.26
C LEU A 61 -29.50 22.39 -9.96
N LYS A 62 -28.74 23.44 -9.65
CA LYS A 62 -29.08 24.37 -8.58
C LYS A 62 -30.28 25.22 -9.01
N ARG A 63 -31.48 24.64 -8.91
CA ARG A 63 -32.75 25.36 -9.03
C ARG A 63 -32.85 26.38 -7.90
N LEU A 64 -32.41 27.60 -8.20
CA LEU A 64 -32.99 28.79 -7.60
C LEU A 64 -34.51 28.79 -7.90
N SER A 65 -35.27 29.56 -7.12
CA SER A 65 -36.71 29.33 -6.93
C SER A 65 -37.56 29.55 -8.19
N LYS A 66 -38.85 29.16 -8.11
CA LYS A 66 -39.85 29.15 -9.20
C LYS A 66 -39.80 30.44 -10.05
N GLY A 67 -39.09 30.40 -11.19
CA GLY A 67 -38.95 31.51 -12.13
C GLY A 67 -37.54 31.68 -12.70
N GLU A 68 -36.50 31.19 -12.02
CA GLU A 68 -35.11 31.47 -12.43
C GLU A 68 -34.45 30.41 -13.34
N LYS A 69 -33.33 30.80 -13.94
CA LYS A 69 -32.62 30.05 -15.01
C LYS A 69 -31.88 28.84 -14.44
N ALA A 70 -31.81 27.77 -15.22
CA ALA A 70 -30.91 26.64 -14.94
C ALA A 70 -29.44 27.05 -15.11
N TYR A 71 -28.60 26.66 -14.14
CA TYR A 71 -27.15 26.81 -14.14
C TYR A 71 -26.47 25.44 -14.04
N PHE A 72 -25.42 25.26 -14.84
CA PHE A 72 -24.57 24.07 -14.87
C PHE A 72 -23.18 24.47 -14.32
N PRO A 73 -22.54 23.67 -13.46
CA PRO A 73 -21.11 23.82 -13.20
C PRO A 73 -20.33 23.41 -14.45
N VAL A 74 -19.35 24.24 -14.83
CA VAL A 74 -18.54 24.06 -16.04
C VAL A 74 -17.08 24.40 -15.79
N VAL A 75 -16.20 23.78 -16.59
CA VAL A 75 -14.79 24.18 -16.74
C VAL A 75 -14.65 24.84 -18.12
N VAL A 76 -14.13 26.06 -18.16
CA VAL A 76 -13.91 26.82 -19.39
C VAL A 76 -12.41 26.90 -19.67
N GLN A 77 -11.96 26.29 -20.76
CA GLN A 77 -10.61 26.51 -21.29
C GLN A 77 -10.63 27.76 -22.19
N PHE A 78 -9.68 28.66 -21.99
CA PHE A 78 -9.62 29.94 -22.69
C PHE A 78 -8.17 30.39 -22.98
N LYS A 79 -8.03 31.31 -23.93
CA LYS A 79 -6.78 31.99 -24.31
C LYS A 79 -6.90 33.47 -23.93
N GLY A 80 -5.80 34.11 -23.56
CA GLY A 80 -5.82 35.53 -23.21
C GLY A 80 -6.32 35.79 -21.78
N SER A 81 -7.35 36.61 -21.62
CA SER A 81 -7.72 37.18 -20.30
C SER A 81 -9.09 36.73 -19.81
N ALA A 82 -9.14 36.21 -18.59
CA ALA A 82 -10.38 35.86 -17.90
C ALA A 82 -11.34 37.05 -17.66
N ALA A 83 -10.89 38.30 -17.92
CA ALA A 83 -11.78 39.45 -18.02
C ALA A 83 -12.84 39.26 -19.12
N LYS A 84 -12.48 38.77 -20.31
CA LYS A 84 -13.43 38.59 -21.43
C LYS A 84 -14.40 37.45 -21.22
N LEU A 85 -14.05 36.45 -20.41
CA LEU A 85 -15.03 35.48 -19.93
C LEU A 85 -16.17 36.15 -19.15
N ARG A 86 -15.90 37.23 -18.41
CA ARG A 86 -16.93 37.97 -17.65
C ARG A 86 -17.88 38.76 -18.55
N GLU A 87 -17.47 39.12 -19.77
CA GLU A 87 -18.32 39.77 -20.78
C GLU A 87 -19.42 38.80 -21.28
N THR A 88 -19.13 37.50 -21.37
CA THR A 88 -20.15 36.46 -21.67
C THR A 88 -21.22 36.32 -20.58
N GLY A 89 -21.07 36.99 -19.44
CA GLY A 89 -21.89 36.78 -18.25
C GLY A 89 -21.52 35.51 -17.46
N PHE A 90 -20.39 34.87 -17.76
CA PHE A 90 -19.79 33.88 -16.87
C PHE A 90 -19.14 34.56 -15.66
N ARG A 91 -19.08 33.88 -14.53
CA ARG A 91 -18.47 34.39 -13.30
C ARG A 91 -17.57 33.30 -12.74
N PRO A 92 -16.28 33.27 -13.15
CA PRO A 92 -15.33 32.29 -12.67
C PRO A 92 -15.21 32.33 -11.14
N THR A 93 -15.30 31.17 -10.50
CA THR A 93 -15.00 30.94 -9.09
C THR A 93 -13.50 30.69 -8.88
N LEU A 94 -12.84 30.07 -9.86
CA LEU A 94 -11.38 29.92 -9.93
C LEU A 94 -10.91 30.29 -11.34
N VAL A 95 -9.70 30.84 -11.45
CA VAL A 95 -8.99 31.05 -12.72
C VAL A 95 -7.52 30.69 -12.50
N ARG A 96 -6.98 29.78 -13.31
CA ARG A 96 -5.57 29.36 -13.27
C ARG A 96 -5.16 28.81 -14.63
N GLU A 97 -3.98 29.18 -15.13
CA GLU A 97 -3.29 28.52 -16.26
C GLU A 97 -4.14 28.31 -17.55
N GLY A 98 -5.04 29.26 -17.87
CA GLY A 98 -5.94 29.16 -19.04
C GLY A 98 -7.22 28.35 -18.82
N LEU A 99 -7.48 27.91 -17.59
CA LEU A 99 -8.72 27.29 -17.14
C LEU A 99 -9.50 28.22 -16.19
N ALA A 100 -10.82 28.19 -16.28
CA ALA A 100 -11.73 28.93 -15.41
C ALA A 100 -12.93 28.07 -15.01
N THR A 101 -13.10 27.79 -13.72
CA THR A 101 -14.25 27.01 -13.22
C THR A 101 -15.37 27.94 -12.77
N GLY A 102 -16.62 27.48 -12.80
CA GLY A 102 -17.76 28.22 -12.26
C GLY A 102 -19.11 27.73 -12.73
N TYR A 103 -20.18 28.43 -12.37
CA TYR A 103 -21.55 28.09 -12.77
C TYR A 103 -22.02 28.96 -13.95
N ALA A 104 -22.42 28.33 -15.05
CA ALA A 104 -22.90 28.97 -16.26
C ALA A 104 -24.38 28.68 -16.50
N SER A 105 -25.19 29.71 -16.78
CA SER A 105 -26.55 29.51 -17.28
C SER A 105 -26.51 29.00 -18.72
N LEU A 106 -27.58 28.37 -19.22
CA LEU A 106 -27.62 27.94 -20.63
C LEU A 106 -27.34 29.08 -21.64
N ALA A 107 -27.83 30.29 -21.34
CA ALA A 107 -27.55 31.48 -22.14
C ALA A 107 -26.09 31.97 -22.00
N THR A 108 -25.43 31.67 -20.87
CA THR A 108 -23.99 31.89 -20.68
C THR A 108 -23.18 30.89 -21.50
N ILE A 109 -23.54 29.59 -21.49
CA ILE A 109 -22.87 28.53 -22.25
C ILE A 109 -22.90 28.84 -23.76
N ARG A 110 -24.04 29.33 -24.29
CA ARG A 110 -24.12 29.81 -25.69
C ARG A 110 -23.14 30.95 -25.98
N ARG A 111 -23.08 31.98 -25.14
CA ARG A 111 -22.12 33.10 -25.30
C ARG A 111 -20.67 32.72 -25.03
N LEU A 112 -20.40 31.61 -24.33
CA LEU A 112 -19.06 31.03 -24.22
C LEU A 112 -18.68 30.29 -25.52
N ARG A 113 -19.58 29.48 -26.11
CA ARG A 113 -19.39 28.83 -27.43
C ARG A 113 -19.06 29.84 -28.55
N GLU A 114 -19.62 31.04 -28.45
CA GLU A 114 -19.48 32.12 -29.44
C GLU A 114 -18.26 33.04 -29.19
N ASN A 115 -17.55 32.91 -28.07
CA ASN A 115 -16.44 33.79 -27.73
C ASN A 115 -15.11 33.28 -28.33
N PRO A 116 -14.40 34.06 -29.17
CA PRO A 116 -13.17 33.62 -29.85
C PRO A 116 -11.97 33.42 -28.90
N GLU A 117 -12.04 33.85 -27.64
CA GLU A 117 -11.05 33.53 -26.60
C GLU A 117 -11.38 32.22 -25.85
N VAL A 118 -12.58 31.66 -25.97
CA VAL A 118 -12.91 30.34 -25.42
C VAL A 118 -12.42 29.26 -26.38
N VAL A 119 -11.70 28.28 -25.83
CA VAL A 119 -11.23 27.09 -26.55
C VAL A 119 -12.23 25.96 -26.39
N PHE A 120 -12.72 25.75 -25.17
CA PHE A 120 -13.65 24.68 -24.84
C PHE A 120 -14.49 25.01 -23.60
N VAL A 121 -15.70 24.47 -23.52
CA VAL A 121 -16.55 24.48 -22.33
C VAL A 121 -16.96 23.04 -22.02
N GLU A 122 -16.50 22.54 -20.87
CA GLU A 122 -16.75 21.19 -20.36
C GLU A 122 -17.80 21.22 -19.26
N ALA A 123 -18.67 20.20 -19.19
CA ALA A 123 -19.54 19.98 -18.03
C ALA A 123 -18.69 19.48 -16.85
N ALA A 124 -18.91 20.01 -15.65
CA ALA A 124 -18.24 19.43 -14.48
C ALA A 124 -18.83 18.03 -14.18
N HIS A 125 -17.99 17.01 -14.31
CA HIS A 125 -18.32 15.61 -14.08
C HIS A 125 -18.54 15.31 -12.57
N ILE A 126 -19.35 14.28 -12.27
CA ILE A 126 -19.41 13.70 -10.91
C ILE A 126 -18.28 12.68 -10.78
N LEU A 127 -17.45 12.84 -9.75
CA LEU A 127 -16.38 11.90 -9.39
C LEU A 127 -16.83 10.94 -8.28
N GLN A 128 -16.21 9.76 -8.22
CA GLN A 128 -16.49 8.74 -7.20
C GLN A 128 -15.20 7.99 -6.79
N PRO A 129 -14.72 8.08 -5.53
CA PRO A 129 -13.91 7.03 -4.91
C PRO A 129 -14.63 5.65 -4.89
N VAL A 130 -13.87 4.55 -4.96
CA VAL A 130 -14.40 3.21 -5.27
C VAL A 130 -13.75 2.08 -4.44
N ASN A 131 -13.66 2.25 -3.11
CA ASN A 131 -13.35 1.16 -2.17
C ASN A 131 -14.64 0.40 -1.75
N ASP A 132 -15.44 0.00 -2.74
CA ASP A 132 -16.86 -0.40 -2.59
C ASP A 132 -17.14 -1.89 -2.88
N VAL A 133 -16.18 -2.60 -3.47
CA VAL A 133 -16.36 -3.95 -4.05
C VAL A 133 -15.68 -5.07 -3.24
N SER A 134 -14.71 -4.75 -2.38
CA SER A 134 -13.97 -5.73 -1.56
C SER A 134 -14.90 -6.63 -0.74
N THR A 135 -15.78 -6.03 0.08
CA THR A 135 -16.77 -6.74 0.90
C THR A 135 -17.87 -7.44 0.11
N VAL A 136 -18.01 -7.16 -1.20
CA VAL A 136 -18.88 -7.89 -2.12
C VAL A 136 -18.19 -9.15 -2.65
N VAL A 137 -16.94 -9.04 -3.12
CA VAL A 137 -16.22 -10.16 -3.76
C VAL A 137 -15.86 -11.26 -2.75
N ILE A 138 -15.49 -10.91 -1.52
CA ILE A 138 -15.27 -11.90 -0.44
C ILE A 138 -16.57 -12.46 0.15
N GLY A 139 -17.74 -12.06 -0.36
CA GLY A 139 -19.05 -12.53 0.09
C GLY A 139 -19.53 -11.97 1.44
N ALA A 140 -18.78 -11.09 2.11
CA ALA A 140 -19.14 -10.55 3.42
C ALA A 140 -20.54 -9.90 3.43
N ARG A 141 -20.89 -9.08 2.43
CA ARG A 141 -22.25 -8.49 2.33
C ARG A 141 -23.37 -9.51 2.09
N ALA A 142 -23.06 -10.72 1.63
CA ALA A 142 -24.03 -11.81 1.57
C ALA A 142 -24.17 -12.47 2.94
N ALA A 143 -23.06 -12.79 3.63
CA ALA A 143 -23.10 -13.36 4.97
C ALA A 143 -23.77 -12.44 6.01
N GLN A 144 -23.50 -11.13 5.95
CA GLN A 144 -24.15 -10.10 6.76
C GLN A 144 -25.67 -10.10 6.57
N ARG A 145 -26.14 -10.08 5.32
CA ARG A 145 -27.57 -9.99 4.96
C ARG A 145 -28.33 -11.30 5.18
N ASP A 146 -27.76 -12.42 4.73
CA ASP A 146 -28.47 -13.70 4.63
C ASP A 146 -28.40 -14.51 5.93
N SER A 147 -27.39 -14.26 6.78
CA SER A 147 -27.18 -14.95 8.07
C SER A 147 -27.23 -14.02 9.29
N ASN A 148 -27.43 -12.71 9.10
CA ASN A 148 -27.40 -11.68 10.17
C ASN A 148 -26.10 -11.72 11.01
N LEU A 149 -24.95 -11.93 10.34
CA LEU A 149 -23.63 -11.98 10.98
C LEU A 149 -22.92 -10.63 10.84
N THR A 150 -22.86 -9.87 11.93
CA THR A 150 -22.37 -8.48 11.97
C THR A 150 -21.10 -8.27 12.80
N GLY A 151 -20.59 -9.32 13.46
CA GLY A 151 -19.48 -9.23 14.42
C GLY A 151 -19.89 -8.88 15.86
N LYS A 152 -21.18 -8.66 16.12
CA LYS A 152 -21.70 -8.33 17.45
C LYS A 152 -21.35 -9.38 18.50
N GLY A 153 -20.75 -8.95 19.62
CA GLY A 153 -20.26 -9.86 20.68
C GLY A 153 -18.99 -10.63 20.29
N VAL A 154 -18.17 -10.01 19.43
CA VAL A 154 -16.81 -10.44 19.08
C VAL A 154 -15.93 -9.21 19.11
N LEU A 155 -14.76 -9.34 19.74
CA LEU A 155 -13.73 -8.32 19.77
C LEU A 155 -12.87 -8.41 18.50
N ILE A 156 -12.53 -7.26 17.92
CA ILE A 156 -11.46 -7.16 16.92
C ILE A 156 -10.28 -6.42 17.56
N GLY A 157 -9.20 -7.19 17.74
CA GLY A 157 -7.91 -6.74 18.21
C GLY A 157 -7.06 -6.23 17.07
N LEU A 158 -6.50 -5.03 17.20
CA LEU A 158 -5.68 -4.38 16.17
C LEU A 158 -4.32 -4.00 16.75
N VAL A 159 -3.24 -4.45 16.11
CA VAL A 159 -1.86 -4.06 16.44
C VAL A 159 -1.28 -3.37 15.21
N ASP A 160 -1.21 -2.04 15.26
CA ASP A 160 -0.99 -1.21 14.05
C ASP A 160 -0.45 0.20 14.41
N THR A 161 -0.55 1.16 13.49
CA THR A 161 -0.08 2.56 13.65
C THR A 161 -0.95 3.45 14.54
N GLY A 162 -2.10 2.95 15.00
CA GLY A 162 -3.09 3.69 15.80
C GLY A 162 -4.51 3.62 15.24
N ILE A 163 -5.37 4.54 15.65
CA ILE A 163 -6.69 4.74 15.04
C ILE A 163 -7.18 6.20 15.15
N ASP A 164 -7.84 6.73 14.12
CA ASP A 164 -8.70 7.92 14.30
C ASP A 164 -9.92 7.53 15.15
N TRP A 165 -9.76 7.55 16.48
CA TRP A 165 -10.82 7.31 17.46
C TRP A 165 -11.95 8.33 17.37
N THR A 166 -11.75 9.45 16.67
CA THR A 166 -12.81 10.43 16.39
C THR A 166 -13.70 10.03 15.22
N HIS A 167 -13.24 9.12 14.34
CA HIS A 167 -13.92 8.79 13.10
C HIS A 167 -15.33 8.21 13.33
N GLY A 168 -16.30 8.67 12.52
CA GLY A 168 -17.71 8.29 12.68
C GLY A 168 -17.97 6.79 12.57
N ASP A 169 -17.17 6.07 11.77
CA ASP A 169 -17.34 4.63 11.55
C ASP A 169 -17.00 3.76 12.76
N PHE A 170 -16.29 4.27 13.77
CA PHE A 170 -15.96 3.55 15.01
C PHE A 170 -16.90 3.88 16.17
N ARG A 171 -17.96 4.65 15.91
CA ARG A 171 -19.03 4.97 16.87
C ARG A 171 -20.27 4.11 16.61
N ASN A 172 -21.08 3.92 17.64
CA ASN A 172 -22.43 3.38 17.55
C ASN A 172 -23.41 4.44 17.02
N PRO A 173 -24.61 4.04 16.54
CA PRO A 173 -25.63 4.98 16.06
C PRO A 173 -26.19 5.97 17.11
N ASP A 174 -25.92 5.74 18.40
CA ASP A 174 -26.24 6.67 19.50
C ASP A 174 -25.12 7.69 19.79
N GLY A 175 -23.99 7.58 19.10
CA GLY A 175 -22.79 8.42 19.25
C GLY A 175 -21.72 7.85 20.19
N SER A 176 -21.99 6.74 20.89
CA SER A 176 -21.03 6.12 21.81
C SER A 176 -19.87 5.41 21.08
N THR A 177 -18.67 5.35 21.64
CA THR A 177 -17.54 4.64 21.00
C THR A 177 -17.63 3.11 21.08
N ARG A 178 -17.24 2.42 20.00
CA ARG A 178 -16.99 0.96 19.95
C ARG A 178 -15.56 0.58 20.36
N ILE A 179 -14.67 1.55 20.58
CA ILE A 179 -13.32 1.30 21.08
C ILE A 179 -13.42 1.08 22.59
N LEU A 180 -13.18 -0.16 23.03
CA LEU A 180 -13.18 -0.55 24.45
C LEU A 180 -11.97 -0.02 25.17
N TYR A 181 -10.82 -0.20 24.52
CA TYR A 181 -9.51 0.18 25.01
C TYR A 181 -8.62 0.54 23.82
N LEU A 182 -7.82 1.58 24.03
CA LEU A 182 -6.78 2.06 23.12
C LEU A 182 -5.50 2.19 23.94
N LEU A 183 -4.46 1.47 23.54
CA LEU A 183 -3.15 1.47 24.21
C LEU A 183 -2.10 2.07 23.27
N ASP A 184 -1.47 3.17 23.66
CA ASP A 184 -0.44 3.84 22.85
C ASP A 184 0.97 3.56 23.42
N PHE A 185 1.82 2.87 22.64
CA PHE A 185 3.23 2.62 22.97
C PHE A 185 4.17 3.78 22.58
N SER A 186 3.67 4.83 21.93
CA SER A 186 4.43 6.06 21.62
C SER A 186 4.27 7.18 22.65
N ASP A 187 3.29 7.08 23.56
CA ASP A 187 3.02 8.05 24.63
C ASP A 187 2.82 7.31 25.97
N PRO A 188 3.67 7.50 26.99
CA PRO A 188 4.87 8.34 27.01
C PRO A 188 6.06 7.75 26.23
N GLY A 189 6.01 6.45 25.87
CA GLY A 189 7.11 5.74 25.18
C GLY A 189 8.12 5.13 26.17
N ASP A 190 9.40 5.26 25.84
CA ASP A 190 10.55 4.94 26.70
C ASP A 190 11.26 6.28 26.96
N VAL A 191 11.06 6.88 28.14
CA VAL A 191 11.48 8.26 28.42
C VAL A 191 12.78 8.33 29.21
N ASP A 192 13.07 7.34 30.06
CA ASP A 192 14.33 7.27 30.82
C ASP A 192 15.45 6.49 30.12
N GLY A 193 15.12 5.67 29.11
CA GLY A 193 16.06 4.97 28.24
C GLY A 193 16.52 3.61 28.77
N ASP A 194 15.78 2.98 29.68
CA ASP A 194 16.10 1.62 30.17
C ASP A 194 15.70 0.49 29.19
N GLY A 195 14.77 0.78 28.27
CA GLY A 195 14.31 -0.10 27.18
C GLY A 195 12.89 -0.64 27.35
N ASP A 196 12.34 -0.63 28.57
CA ASP A 196 10.93 -0.92 28.82
C ASP A 196 10.06 0.30 28.43
N LEU A 197 8.74 0.14 28.42
CA LEU A 197 7.80 1.22 28.14
C LEU A 197 7.30 1.84 29.44
N ASP A 198 7.52 3.15 29.61
CA ASP A 198 6.93 3.95 30.68
C ASP A 198 5.39 3.86 30.60
N GLY A 199 4.72 3.66 31.74
CA GLY A 199 3.26 3.68 31.80
C GLY A 199 2.65 2.90 32.97
N PRO A 200 1.33 3.07 33.23
CA PRO A 200 0.63 2.35 34.28
C PRO A 200 0.20 0.93 33.84
N GLY A 201 0.96 -0.09 34.25
CA GLY A 201 0.56 -1.49 34.08
C GLY A 201 1.71 -2.40 33.62
N PRO A 202 1.43 -3.67 33.28
CA PRO A 202 2.45 -4.64 32.89
C PRO A 202 2.87 -4.57 31.41
N TYR A 203 2.33 -3.62 30.64
CA TYR A 203 2.58 -3.48 29.19
C TYR A 203 3.26 -2.14 28.81
N GLY A 204 3.37 -1.21 29.76
CA GLY A 204 3.74 0.19 29.49
C GLY A 204 2.74 0.93 28.60
N GLY A 205 3.11 2.14 28.17
CA GLY A 205 2.29 3.00 27.32
C GLY A 205 1.09 3.63 28.03
N THR A 206 0.34 4.48 27.32
CA THR A 206 -0.87 5.13 27.84
C THR A 206 -2.11 4.36 27.43
N LEU A 207 -2.83 3.86 28.43
CA LEU A 207 -4.12 3.19 28.27
C LEU A 207 -5.28 4.21 28.38
N TYR A 208 -6.10 4.26 27.33
CA TYR A 208 -7.37 4.97 27.28
C TYR A 208 -8.53 3.97 27.28
N THR A 209 -9.47 4.06 28.23
CA THR A 209 -10.69 3.25 28.24
C THR A 209 -11.82 3.88 27.42
N ARG A 210 -12.84 3.08 27.11
CA ARG A 210 -14.11 3.48 26.50
C ARG A 210 -14.69 4.76 27.09
N GLU A 211 -14.63 4.91 28.41
CA GLU A 211 -15.14 6.08 29.15
C GLU A 211 -14.28 7.33 28.95
N GLN A 212 -12.95 7.19 28.88
CA GLN A 212 -12.03 8.29 28.59
C GLN A 212 -12.15 8.76 27.14
N ILE A 213 -12.22 7.80 26.20
CA ILE A 213 -12.48 8.07 24.78
C ILE A 213 -13.83 8.75 24.60
N GLN A 214 -14.90 8.25 25.24
CA GLN A 214 -16.21 8.88 25.19
C GLN A 214 -16.20 10.29 25.79
N ALA A 215 -15.57 10.49 26.94
CA ALA A 215 -15.44 11.82 27.54
C ALA A 215 -14.72 12.80 26.60
N ALA A 216 -13.69 12.36 25.88
CA ALA A 216 -13.01 13.16 24.87
C ALA A 216 -13.90 13.46 23.64
N LEU A 217 -14.65 12.46 23.14
CA LEU A 217 -15.65 12.65 22.07
C LEU A 217 -16.75 13.65 22.45
N ASP A 218 -17.14 13.68 23.73
CA ASP A 218 -18.13 14.60 24.29
C ASP A 218 -17.53 15.98 24.66
N GLY A 219 -16.22 16.19 24.45
CA GLY A 219 -15.52 17.45 24.73
C GLY A 219 -15.24 17.72 26.22
N THR A 220 -15.23 16.68 27.05
CA THR A 220 -15.06 16.74 28.52
C THR A 220 -13.81 16.03 29.05
N GLY A 221 -13.19 15.16 28.25
CA GLY A 221 -11.93 14.47 28.51
C GLY A 221 -10.87 14.80 27.45
N GLN A 222 -9.74 14.08 27.50
CA GLN A 222 -8.67 14.14 26.50
C GLN A 222 -8.15 12.74 26.18
N VAL A 223 -7.86 12.51 24.90
CA VAL A 223 -7.08 11.39 24.36
C VAL A 223 -6.05 12.03 23.44
N GLN A 224 -4.76 11.72 23.63
CA GLN A 224 -3.66 12.36 22.91
C GLN A 224 -3.13 11.47 21.76
N GLU A 225 -3.65 10.25 21.64
CA GLU A 225 -3.33 9.35 20.54
C GLU A 225 -3.86 9.91 19.21
N GLU A 226 -2.99 9.84 18.20
CA GLU A 226 -3.25 10.20 16.81
C GLU A 226 -2.57 9.18 15.89
N ASP A 227 -3.32 8.60 14.94
CA ASP A 227 -2.78 7.78 13.85
C ASP A 227 -2.33 8.68 12.68
N ARG A 228 -1.14 9.27 12.81
CA ARG A 228 -0.59 10.17 11.78
C ARG A 228 -0.19 9.47 10.47
N VAL A 229 -0.15 8.13 10.47
CA VAL A 229 0.11 7.30 9.27
C VAL A 229 -1.19 6.95 8.54
N GLY A 230 -2.29 6.75 9.28
CA GLY A 230 -3.62 6.39 8.75
C GLY A 230 -3.77 4.91 8.39
N HIS A 231 -2.74 4.09 8.59
CA HIS A 231 -2.74 2.67 8.20
C HIS A 231 -3.65 1.86 9.12
N GLY A 232 -3.46 1.95 10.44
CA GLY A 232 -4.32 1.32 11.45
C GLY A 232 -5.78 1.75 11.32
N THR A 233 -6.04 3.03 11.05
CA THR A 233 -7.38 3.55 10.73
C THR A 233 -8.01 2.86 9.51
N HIS A 234 -7.24 2.69 8.42
CA HIS A 234 -7.73 2.04 7.20
C HIS A 234 -7.96 0.52 7.39
N VAL A 235 -7.09 -0.15 8.16
CA VAL A 235 -7.24 -1.56 8.57
C VAL A 235 -8.49 -1.74 9.43
N ALA A 236 -8.66 -0.91 10.47
CA ALA A 236 -9.82 -0.90 11.35
C ALA A 236 -11.13 -0.65 10.58
N GLY A 237 -11.13 0.30 9.64
CA GLY A 237 -12.26 0.56 8.74
C GLY A 237 -12.62 -0.66 7.90
N SER A 238 -11.62 -1.30 7.29
CA SER A 238 -11.79 -2.50 6.46
C SER A 238 -12.34 -3.70 7.24
N ALA A 239 -11.82 -3.93 8.45
CA ALA A 239 -12.24 -5.01 9.32
C ALA A 239 -13.64 -4.77 9.91
N ALA A 240 -13.87 -3.59 10.48
CA ALA A 240 -14.95 -3.36 11.45
C ALA A 240 -15.68 -2.02 11.31
N GLY A 241 -15.27 -1.11 10.41
CA GLY A 241 -15.94 0.17 10.20
C GLY A 241 -17.40 -0.02 9.79
N ASN A 242 -18.33 0.74 10.39
CA ASN A 242 -19.77 0.54 10.14
C ASN A 242 -20.36 1.43 9.03
N GLY A 243 -19.56 2.32 8.46
CA GLY A 243 -19.97 3.20 7.36
C GLY A 243 -20.93 4.33 7.74
N LEU A 244 -21.12 4.66 9.03
CA LEU A 244 -21.88 5.84 9.46
C LEU A 244 -21.31 7.17 8.93
N ALA A 245 -20.00 7.23 8.65
CA ALA A 245 -19.34 8.37 8.01
C ALA A 245 -19.55 8.43 6.48
N THR A 246 -20.26 7.45 5.88
CA THR A 246 -20.49 7.40 4.43
C THR A 246 -21.39 8.57 3.99
N GLY A 247 -20.80 9.59 3.37
CA GLY A 247 -21.51 10.76 2.84
C GLY A 247 -21.95 10.64 1.38
N PRO A 248 -22.83 11.54 0.89
CA PRO A 248 -23.15 11.66 -0.53
C PRO A 248 -21.89 11.88 -1.39
N PRO A 249 -21.79 11.30 -2.61
CA PRO A 249 -22.87 10.73 -3.42
C PRO A 249 -23.23 9.26 -3.12
N TYR A 250 -22.66 8.65 -2.10
CA TYR A 250 -22.86 7.23 -1.80
C TYR A 250 -24.21 6.93 -1.15
N PRO A 251 -24.71 5.69 -1.29
CA PRO A 251 -25.69 5.14 -0.35
C PRO A 251 -25.13 5.10 1.07
N ASP A 252 -26.00 5.27 2.06
CA ASP A 252 -25.65 5.13 3.47
C ASP A 252 -24.98 3.76 3.73
N HIS A 253 -23.95 3.72 4.58
CA HIS A 253 -23.15 2.53 4.88
C HIS A 253 -22.41 1.87 3.68
N ALA A 254 -22.27 2.52 2.53
CA ALA A 254 -21.62 1.91 1.37
C ALA A 254 -20.14 1.52 1.57
N PHE A 255 -19.45 2.08 2.57
CA PHE A 255 -18.07 1.73 2.95
C PHE A 255 -17.96 0.91 4.24
N ALA A 256 -19.06 0.28 4.70
CA ALA A 256 -19.00 -0.64 5.82
C ALA A 256 -18.09 -1.86 5.54
N GLY A 257 -17.27 -2.20 6.53
CA GLY A 257 -16.35 -3.33 6.55
C GLY A 257 -17.03 -4.68 6.81
N VAL A 258 -16.25 -5.66 7.28
CA VAL A 258 -16.72 -7.05 7.45
C VAL A 258 -17.56 -7.24 8.72
N ALA A 259 -17.19 -6.58 9.82
CA ALA A 259 -17.78 -6.75 11.15
C ALA A 259 -18.29 -5.42 11.76
N PRO A 260 -19.34 -4.80 11.17
CA PRO A 260 -19.80 -3.45 11.53
C PRO A 260 -20.42 -3.29 12.94
N GLU A 261 -20.67 -4.39 13.68
CA GLU A 261 -21.10 -4.37 15.09
C GLU A 261 -20.08 -4.99 16.07
N ALA A 262 -18.86 -5.31 15.62
CA ALA A 262 -17.79 -5.72 16.55
C ALA A 262 -17.35 -4.56 17.44
N ASP A 263 -16.93 -4.85 18.68
CA ASP A 263 -16.23 -3.89 19.54
C ASP A 263 -14.71 -4.02 19.31
N LEU A 264 -13.97 -2.93 19.54
CA LEU A 264 -12.56 -2.78 19.16
C LEU A 264 -11.63 -2.72 20.37
N VAL A 265 -10.49 -3.41 20.26
CA VAL A 265 -9.35 -3.28 21.17
C VAL A 265 -8.13 -2.90 20.32
N VAL A 266 -7.59 -1.71 20.52
CA VAL A 266 -6.56 -1.14 19.63
C VAL A 266 -5.26 -0.96 20.39
N VAL A 267 -4.15 -1.35 19.78
CA VAL A 267 -2.80 -1.03 20.24
C VAL A 267 -2.06 -0.31 19.12
N LYS A 268 -1.69 0.94 19.38
CA LYS A 268 -0.71 1.68 18.59
C LYS A 268 0.67 1.21 19.02
N ALA A 269 1.22 0.26 18.27
CA ALA A 269 2.46 -0.42 18.64
C ALA A 269 3.70 0.15 17.92
N THR A 270 3.54 1.09 16.99
CA THR A 270 4.65 1.90 16.47
C THR A 270 5.06 2.94 17.50
N ARG A 271 6.16 2.70 18.24
CA ARG A 271 6.74 3.67 19.20
C ARG A 271 7.13 5.01 18.56
N THR A 272 7.39 5.03 17.24
CA THR A 272 7.77 6.24 16.48
C THR A 272 7.04 6.26 15.15
N GLU A 273 6.65 7.45 14.69
CA GLU A 273 5.90 7.60 13.43
C GLU A 273 6.73 7.14 12.22
N GLY A 274 6.13 6.28 11.40
CA GLY A 274 6.80 5.68 10.24
C GLY A 274 7.85 4.61 10.57
N SER A 275 8.02 4.21 11.85
CA SER A 275 8.84 3.04 12.20
C SER A 275 8.09 1.73 11.98
N GLY A 276 8.83 0.63 11.85
CA GLY A 276 8.29 -0.70 12.08
C GLY A 276 7.93 -0.93 13.56
N ILE A 277 7.37 -2.10 13.85
CA ILE A 277 7.01 -2.56 15.21
C ILE A 277 7.97 -3.68 15.61
N LEU A 278 8.48 -3.65 16.85
CA LEU A 278 9.36 -4.70 17.38
C LEU A 278 8.59 -5.99 17.68
N ASP A 279 9.24 -7.15 17.57
CA ASP A 279 8.63 -8.45 17.95
C ASP A 279 8.21 -8.50 19.43
N THR A 280 8.92 -7.78 20.31
CA THR A 280 8.55 -7.60 21.71
C THR A 280 7.24 -6.84 21.86
N ASP A 281 7.06 -5.79 21.07
CA ASP A 281 5.90 -4.90 21.12
C ASP A 281 4.68 -5.61 20.49
N GLN A 282 4.89 -6.42 19.44
CA GLN A 282 3.87 -7.36 18.95
C GLN A 282 3.41 -8.32 20.04
N ILE A 283 4.34 -8.97 20.76
CA ILE A 283 4.03 -9.90 21.86
C ILE A 283 3.25 -9.18 22.98
N HIS A 284 3.68 -7.99 23.40
CA HIS A 284 2.99 -7.21 24.43
C HIS A 284 1.59 -6.76 23.98
N ALA A 285 1.44 -6.30 22.74
CA ALA A 285 0.16 -5.88 22.18
C ALA A 285 -0.84 -7.05 22.07
N ILE A 286 -0.39 -8.20 21.58
CA ILE A 286 -1.19 -9.44 21.55
C ILE A 286 -1.58 -9.84 22.97
N ALA A 287 -0.65 -9.85 23.93
CA ALA A 287 -0.91 -10.22 25.32
C ALA A 287 -1.91 -9.28 26.02
N PHE A 288 -1.85 -7.98 25.73
CA PHE A 288 -2.82 -7.00 26.20
C PHE A 288 -4.22 -7.31 25.67
N ILE A 289 -4.37 -7.44 24.35
CA ILE A 289 -5.65 -7.78 23.70
C ILE A 289 -6.22 -9.11 24.23
N ASP A 290 -5.36 -10.11 24.43
CA ASP A 290 -5.72 -11.42 24.96
C ASP A 290 -6.28 -11.33 26.39
N SER A 291 -5.64 -10.53 27.25
CA SER A 291 -6.10 -10.28 28.62
C SER A 291 -7.42 -9.51 28.68
N VAL A 292 -7.65 -8.56 27.76
CA VAL A 292 -8.94 -7.85 27.62
C VAL A 292 -10.04 -8.83 27.23
N ALA A 293 -9.78 -9.73 26.27
CA ALA A 293 -10.75 -10.75 25.86
C ALA A 293 -11.10 -11.72 27.01
N ASP A 294 -10.11 -12.18 27.78
CA ASP A 294 -10.32 -13.07 28.93
C ASP A 294 -11.05 -12.38 30.10
N VAL A 295 -10.81 -11.08 30.34
CA VAL A 295 -11.52 -10.29 31.37
C VAL A 295 -12.99 -10.06 31.00
N LEU A 296 -13.29 -9.84 29.72
CA LEU A 296 -14.66 -9.64 29.23
C LEU A 296 -15.40 -10.98 29.01
N GLY A 297 -14.66 -12.07 28.81
CA GLY A 297 -15.20 -13.39 28.47
C GLY A 297 -15.70 -13.48 27.02
N GLU A 298 -15.21 -12.61 26.14
CA GLU A 298 -15.64 -12.50 24.74
C GLU A 298 -14.65 -13.14 23.75
N PRO A 299 -15.12 -13.70 22.63
CA PRO A 299 -14.24 -14.17 21.56
C PRO A 299 -13.52 -12.99 20.89
N VAL A 300 -12.28 -13.20 20.45
CA VAL A 300 -11.42 -12.18 19.84
C VAL A 300 -10.77 -12.66 18.55
N VAL A 301 -10.72 -11.78 17.55
CA VAL A 301 -9.89 -11.92 16.36
C VAL A 301 -8.81 -10.85 16.41
N VAL A 302 -7.55 -11.26 16.52
CA VAL A 302 -6.40 -10.35 16.50
C VAL A 302 -5.86 -10.25 15.09
N ASN A 303 -5.66 -9.02 14.59
CA ASN A 303 -5.11 -8.74 13.28
C ASN A 303 -3.78 -7.97 13.41
N ILE A 304 -2.73 -8.48 12.76
CA ILE A 304 -1.47 -7.76 12.54
C ILE A 304 -1.24 -7.59 11.04
N SER A 305 -1.24 -6.34 10.59
CA SER A 305 -1.07 -5.96 9.17
C SER A 305 0.40 -5.72 8.79
N LEU A 306 1.33 -6.27 9.55
CA LEU A 306 2.77 -6.05 9.46
C LEU A 306 3.54 -7.38 9.55
N GLY A 307 4.78 -7.40 9.06
CA GLY A 307 5.70 -8.52 9.19
C GLY A 307 7.09 -8.17 8.64
N GLY A 308 8.04 -9.11 8.72
CA GLY A 308 9.40 -8.93 8.23
C GLY A 308 10.16 -10.24 7.98
N HIS A 309 11.42 -10.13 7.55
CA HIS A 309 12.22 -11.24 7.03
C HIS A 309 13.41 -11.67 7.92
N ASN A 310 13.40 -11.30 9.20
CA ASN A 310 14.34 -11.85 10.19
C ASN A 310 13.88 -13.25 10.63
N GLY A 311 14.77 -14.25 10.63
CA GLY A 311 14.49 -15.62 11.08
C GLY A 311 14.19 -16.66 9.98
N PRO A 312 13.89 -17.91 10.39
CA PRO A 312 13.87 -19.09 9.51
C PRO A 312 12.60 -19.28 8.66
N HIS A 313 11.56 -18.44 8.81
CA HIS A 313 10.29 -18.53 8.06
C HIS A 313 9.55 -19.89 8.18
N ASP A 314 9.82 -20.66 9.24
CA ASP A 314 9.41 -22.06 9.38
C ASP A 314 8.37 -22.31 10.49
N GLY A 315 7.88 -21.27 11.18
CA GLY A 315 7.01 -21.39 12.36
C GLY A 315 7.77 -21.65 13.66
N THR A 316 8.99 -21.12 13.82
CA THR A 316 9.82 -21.33 15.04
C THR A 316 10.48 -20.10 15.64
N THR A 317 10.28 -18.88 15.11
CA THR A 317 10.64 -17.66 15.86
C THR A 317 9.86 -17.57 17.18
N LEU A 318 10.30 -16.72 18.11
CA LEU A 318 9.65 -16.63 19.43
C LEU A 318 8.28 -15.94 19.35
N VAL A 319 8.09 -14.99 18.44
CA VAL A 319 6.77 -14.38 18.15
C VAL A 319 5.81 -15.40 17.51
N GLU A 320 6.27 -16.23 16.58
CA GLU A 320 5.45 -17.32 16.02
C GLU A 320 5.08 -18.38 17.07
N GLN A 321 6.03 -18.76 17.94
CA GLN A 321 5.75 -19.69 19.05
C GLN A 321 4.77 -19.10 20.08
N PHE A 322 4.80 -17.78 20.29
CA PHE A 322 3.85 -17.08 21.15
C PHE A 322 2.43 -17.08 20.53
N VAL A 323 2.33 -16.76 19.24
CA VAL A 323 1.08 -16.86 18.45
C VAL A 323 0.53 -18.30 18.46
N ASP A 324 1.37 -19.30 18.19
CA ASP A 324 0.97 -20.71 18.22
C ASP A 324 0.58 -21.18 19.64
N GLY A 325 1.12 -20.54 20.68
CA GLY A 325 0.75 -20.77 22.08
C GLY A 325 -0.59 -20.15 22.48
N MET A 326 -0.96 -18.99 21.93
CA MET A 326 -2.21 -18.28 22.26
C MET A 326 -3.40 -18.58 21.34
N PHE A 327 -3.14 -18.94 20.07
CA PHE A 327 -4.19 -19.19 19.07
C PHE A 327 -4.20 -20.65 18.57
N GLY A 328 -3.45 -21.51 19.25
CA GLY A 328 -3.24 -22.91 18.90
C GLY A 328 -4.42 -23.86 19.16
N ARG A 329 -4.24 -25.09 18.68
CA ARG A 329 -5.22 -26.18 18.79
C ARG A 329 -5.68 -26.44 20.23
N GLY A 330 -6.97 -26.21 20.47
CA GLY A 330 -7.64 -26.46 21.75
C GLY A 330 -8.13 -25.19 22.43
N ILE A 331 -7.52 -24.05 22.10
CA ILE A 331 -8.00 -22.73 22.50
C ILE A 331 -9.27 -22.41 21.70
N ARG A 332 -10.21 -21.68 22.30
CA ARG A 332 -11.55 -21.46 21.76
C ARG A 332 -11.91 -19.98 21.82
N GLY A 333 -12.60 -19.50 20.80
CA GLY A 333 -13.02 -18.09 20.71
C GLY A 333 -11.90 -17.12 20.30
N LYS A 334 -10.65 -17.57 20.23
CA LYS A 334 -9.50 -16.75 19.83
C LYS A 334 -9.03 -17.14 18.42
N ALA A 335 -8.68 -16.15 17.60
CA ALA A 335 -8.05 -16.35 16.29
C ALA A 335 -7.04 -15.24 15.99
N PHE A 336 -5.99 -15.56 15.22
CA PHE A 336 -4.94 -14.63 14.81
C PHE A 336 -4.87 -14.56 13.28
N VAL A 337 -4.81 -13.34 12.75
CA VAL A 337 -4.78 -13.04 11.31
C VAL A 337 -3.53 -12.20 11.04
N ALA A 338 -2.73 -12.62 10.07
CA ALA A 338 -1.51 -11.91 9.67
C ALA A 338 -1.55 -11.56 8.18
N ALA A 339 -1.05 -10.38 7.82
CA ALA A 339 -0.67 -10.12 6.44
C ALA A 339 0.49 -11.05 6.03
N ALA A 340 0.54 -11.47 4.76
CA ALA A 340 1.62 -12.30 4.25
C ALA A 340 2.94 -11.53 3.99
N GLY A 341 2.95 -10.20 4.11
CA GLY A 341 4.00 -9.33 3.55
C GLY A 341 3.64 -8.82 2.14
N ASN A 342 4.31 -7.75 1.71
CA ASN A 342 4.10 -7.14 0.39
C ASN A 342 5.21 -7.50 -0.62
N ASP A 343 6.27 -8.12 -0.12
CA ASP A 343 7.57 -8.41 -0.70
C ASP A 343 7.52 -9.49 -1.81
N GLY A 344 6.32 -9.81 -2.31
CA GLY A 344 6.04 -10.87 -3.27
C GLY A 344 6.71 -10.67 -4.64
N ASP A 345 6.85 -9.43 -5.10
CA ASP A 345 7.62 -9.07 -6.30
C ASP A 345 9.07 -8.68 -5.98
N ASP A 346 9.42 -8.41 -4.72
CA ASP A 346 10.74 -7.86 -4.38
C ASP A 346 11.87 -8.95 -4.38
N PRO A 347 13.07 -8.61 -4.87
CA PRO A 347 14.20 -9.53 -5.08
C PRO A 347 15.00 -9.81 -3.79
N ILE A 348 14.31 -10.08 -2.68
CA ILE A 348 14.92 -10.22 -1.34
C ILE A 348 15.32 -11.65 -0.95
N HIS A 349 14.86 -12.68 -1.67
CA HIS A 349 15.09 -14.09 -1.35
C HIS A 349 15.80 -14.86 -2.47
N ALA A 350 16.78 -15.69 -2.11
CA ALA A 350 17.50 -16.59 -3.01
C ALA A 350 17.81 -17.94 -2.34
N SER A 351 17.65 -19.05 -3.06
CA SER A 351 17.78 -20.42 -2.52
C SER A 351 18.85 -21.25 -3.23
N GLY A 352 19.20 -22.42 -2.66
CA GLY A 352 20.08 -23.37 -3.33
C GLY A 352 20.25 -24.71 -2.64
N SER A 353 20.88 -25.66 -3.34
CA SER A 353 21.16 -27.01 -2.84
C SER A 353 22.58 -27.43 -3.20
N PHE A 354 23.40 -27.67 -2.17
CA PHE A 354 24.77 -28.16 -2.38
C PHE A 354 24.77 -29.63 -2.77
N SER A 355 25.67 -29.99 -3.69
CA SER A 355 25.88 -31.36 -4.17
C SER A 355 27.29 -31.53 -4.72
N ASP A 356 27.70 -32.76 -5.04
CA ASP A 356 29.03 -33.04 -5.62
C ASP A 356 29.35 -32.26 -6.90
N THR A 357 28.34 -31.92 -7.70
CA THR A 357 28.47 -31.12 -8.94
C THR A 357 28.23 -29.63 -8.74
N LYS A 358 27.64 -29.20 -7.61
CA LYS A 358 27.33 -27.80 -7.29
C LYS A 358 27.71 -27.51 -5.83
N ARG A 359 29.01 -27.22 -5.61
CA ARG A 359 29.61 -26.95 -4.28
C ARG A 359 29.80 -25.47 -3.94
N SER A 360 29.45 -24.56 -4.85
CA SER A 360 29.62 -23.11 -4.66
C SER A 360 28.45 -22.34 -5.26
N TYR A 361 27.92 -21.40 -4.50
CA TYR A 361 26.97 -20.38 -4.91
C TYR A 361 27.63 -19.02 -4.68
N THR A 362 27.38 -18.08 -5.60
CA THR A 362 27.92 -16.72 -5.54
C THR A 362 26.77 -15.81 -5.94
N ILE A 363 26.19 -15.15 -4.95
CA ILE A 363 25.01 -14.28 -5.06
C ILE A 363 25.52 -12.85 -5.01
N ARG A 364 25.16 -12.03 -6.01
CA ARG A 364 25.36 -10.58 -5.95
C ARG A 364 24.24 -9.95 -5.14
N LEU A 365 24.62 -9.11 -4.18
CA LEU A 365 23.76 -8.19 -3.44
C LEU A 365 24.09 -6.79 -3.97
N GLN A 366 23.12 -6.11 -4.56
CA GLN A 366 23.24 -4.71 -4.97
C GLN A 366 22.68 -3.84 -3.84
N ILE A 367 23.46 -2.84 -3.42
CA ILE A 367 22.98 -1.74 -2.58
C ILE A 367 22.87 -0.53 -3.50
N GLU A 368 21.70 0.11 -3.58
CA GLU A 368 21.52 1.27 -4.47
C GLU A 368 22.26 2.52 -3.95
N ASP A 369 22.38 3.55 -4.79
CA ASP A 369 22.92 4.84 -4.36
C ASP A 369 21.93 5.54 -3.40
N TYR A 370 22.38 5.90 -2.20
CA TYR A 370 21.57 6.48 -1.13
C TYR A 370 22.26 7.68 -0.46
N GLU A 371 21.49 8.48 0.27
CA GLU A 371 22.01 9.54 1.15
C GLU A 371 22.20 8.97 2.56
N ALA A 372 23.44 8.98 3.06
CA ALA A 372 23.77 8.46 4.38
C ALA A 372 23.23 9.36 5.50
N LYS A 373 22.80 8.75 6.61
CA LYS A 373 22.13 9.41 7.73
C LYS A 373 23.16 9.88 8.75
N ASP A 374 22.98 11.09 9.29
CA ASP A 374 23.80 11.58 10.41
C ASP A 374 23.68 10.64 11.62
N GLY A 375 24.77 9.94 11.98
CA GLY A 375 24.79 9.04 13.14
C GLY A 375 25.89 7.98 13.10
N THR A 376 25.64 6.88 13.81
CA THR A 376 26.39 5.62 13.69
C THR A 376 25.42 4.45 13.89
N LYS A 377 25.56 3.37 13.13
CA LYS A 377 24.75 2.15 13.14
C LYS A 377 23.28 2.37 12.71
N ASN A 378 23.01 3.40 11.91
CA ASN A 378 21.69 3.70 11.34
C ASN A 378 21.62 3.43 9.81
N ASP A 379 22.76 3.18 9.16
CA ASP A 379 22.90 2.80 7.76
C ASP A 379 23.45 1.37 7.66
N TYR A 380 22.57 0.41 7.33
CA TYR A 380 22.90 -1.01 7.37
C TYR A 380 22.12 -1.85 6.34
N VAL A 381 22.73 -2.98 5.96
CA VAL A 381 22.05 -4.12 5.32
C VAL A 381 22.41 -5.40 6.06
N SER A 382 21.40 -6.16 6.46
CA SER A 382 21.49 -7.46 7.12
C SER A 382 20.95 -8.57 6.21
N VAL A 383 21.70 -9.67 6.09
CA VAL A 383 21.31 -10.86 5.32
C VAL A 383 21.43 -12.09 6.21
N GLU A 384 20.35 -12.85 6.31
CA GLU A 384 20.36 -14.16 6.98
C GLU A 384 20.42 -15.29 5.94
N VAL A 385 21.16 -16.36 6.27
CA VAL A 385 21.19 -17.61 5.50
C VAL A 385 20.87 -18.78 6.39
N TRP A 386 19.73 -19.42 6.20
CA TRP A 386 19.34 -20.61 6.95
C TRP A 386 19.72 -21.89 6.22
N TYR A 387 20.27 -22.88 6.94
CA TYR A 387 20.70 -24.16 6.37
C TYR A 387 20.62 -25.32 7.38
N PRO A 388 20.40 -26.57 6.91
CA PRO A 388 20.21 -27.72 7.78
C PRO A 388 21.34 -27.93 8.79
N GLY A 389 20.99 -28.17 10.05
CA GLY A 389 21.97 -28.32 11.15
C GLY A 389 22.91 -29.52 11.01
N THR A 390 22.63 -30.43 10.08
CA THR A 390 23.49 -31.56 9.67
C THR A 390 24.53 -31.19 8.60
N ALA A 391 24.32 -30.10 7.87
CA ALA A 391 25.25 -29.56 6.89
C ALA A 391 26.23 -28.55 7.51
N SER A 392 27.34 -28.29 6.82
CA SER A 392 28.31 -27.25 7.15
C SER A 392 28.72 -26.53 5.87
N LEU A 393 28.88 -25.21 5.95
CA LEU A 393 29.28 -24.36 4.83
C LEU A 393 30.32 -23.32 5.25
N SER A 394 30.93 -22.65 4.28
CA SER A 394 31.69 -21.43 4.51
C SER A 394 31.16 -20.26 3.70
N PHE A 395 31.09 -19.09 4.32
CA PHE A 395 30.57 -17.85 3.76
C PHE A 395 31.69 -16.83 3.55
N THR A 396 31.70 -16.15 2.41
CA THR A 396 32.63 -15.05 2.10
C THR A 396 31.84 -13.86 1.56
N ALA A 397 31.92 -12.72 2.23
CA ALA A 397 31.39 -11.45 1.73
C ALA A 397 32.52 -10.59 1.15
N LYS A 398 32.26 -9.92 0.04
CA LYS A 398 33.19 -8.98 -0.59
C LYS A 398 32.46 -7.72 -1.08
N GLY A 399 32.96 -6.55 -0.71
CA GLY A 399 32.44 -5.25 -1.12
C GLY A 399 32.96 -4.73 -2.47
N PRO A 400 32.34 -3.67 -3.02
CA PRO A 400 32.58 -3.20 -4.39
C PRO A 400 34.04 -2.84 -4.72
N SER A 401 34.77 -2.26 -3.77
CA SER A 401 36.18 -1.84 -3.91
C SER A 401 37.18 -2.93 -3.53
N GLY A 402 36.70 -4.06 -3.00
CA GLY A 402 37.49 -5.24 -2.72
C GLY A 402 37.69 -5.61 -1.26
N SER A 403 37.11 -4.85 -0.30
CA SER A 403 37.10 -5.25 1.12
C SER A 403 36.40 -6.60 1.28
N GLN A 404 36.92 -7.50 2.11
CA GLN A 404 36.43 -8.88 2.22
C GLN A 404 36.39 -9.39 3.66
N VAL A 405 35.42 -10.24 3.97
CA VAL A 405 35.39 -11.11 5.15
C VAL A 405 35.19 -12.56 4.69
N GLY A 406 36.00 -13.47 5.23
CA GLY A 406 35.89 -14.91 4.99
C GLY A 406 36.91 -15.50 3.99
N PRO A 407 36.88 -16.83 3.78
CA PRO A 407 35.79 -17.76 4.13
C PRO A 407 35.65 -18.06 5.63
N VAL A 408 34.52 -17.65 6.22
CA VAL A 408 34.12 -17.94 7.61
C VAL A 408 33.37 -19.27 7.61
N ARG A 409 33.83 -20.27 8.35
CA ARG A 409 33.25 -21.63 8.37
C ARG A 409 32.20 -21.76 9.48
N THR A 410 31.30 -22.74 9.35
CA THR A 410 30.36 -23.12 10.41
C THR A 410 31.07 -23.27 11.77
N GLY A 411 30.56 -22.60 12.80
CA GLY A 411 31.19 -22.52 14.13
C GLY A 411 32.22 -21.38 14.26
N GLN A 412 32.16 -20.34 13.43
CA GLN A 412 33.07 -19.19 13.46
C GLN A 412 32.34 -17.88 13.16
N HIS A 413 32.89 -16.77 13.65
CA HIS A 413 32.59 -15.42 13.14
C HIS A 413 33.89 -14.72 12.71
N ASN A 414 33.77 -13.67 11.90
CA ASN A 414 34.87 -12.77 11.56
C ASN A 414 34.33 -11.41 11.07
N TYR A 415 35.17 -10.38 11.06
CA TYR A 415 34.77 -9.03 10.64
C TYR A 415 35.90 -8.26 9.94
N ASN A 416 35.55 -7.13 9.31
CA ASN A 416 36.47 -6.20 8.68
C ASN A 416 35.89 -4.78 8.74
N ASP A 417 36.48 -3.92 9.59
CA ASP A 417 36.23 -2.46 9.56
C ASP A 417 36.95 -1.86 8.36
N SER A 418 36.20 -1.27 7.43
CA SER A 418 36.70 -0.82 6.15
C SER A 418 36.13 0.55 5.73
N PRO A 419 36.73 1.24 4.75
CA PRO A 419 36.13 2.41 4.10
C PRO A 419 34.85 2.12 3.29
N GLU A 420 34.30 0.91 3.37
CA GLU A 420 33.07 0.47 2.69
C GLU A 420 31.96 0.06 3.70
N GLY A 421 32.14 0.42 4.98
CA GLY A 421 31.35 -0.08 6.11
C GLY A 421 32.12 -1.12 6.94
N LEU A 422 31.64 -1.38 8.16
CA LEU A 422 32.08 -2.53 8.93
C LEU A 422 31.31 -3.76 8.44
N ILE A 423 32.05 -4.74 7.91
CA ILE A 423 31.52 -6.02 7.46
C ILE A 423 31.58 -7.01 8.63
N TRP A 424 30.45 -7.54 9.07
CA TRP A 424 30.35 -8.62 10.07
C TRP A 424 29.81 -9.90 9.42
N VAL A 425 30.37 -11.05 9.79
CA VAL A 425 29.86 -12.38 9.41
C VAL A 425 29.94 -13.31 10.62
N ASP A 426 28.80 -13.72 11.17
CA ASP A 426 28.70 -14.91 12.02
C ASP A 426 28.18 -16.08 11.17
N ASN A 427 28.87 -17.22 11.21
CA ASN A 427 28.42 -18.46 10.57
C ASN A 427 28.21 -19.52 11.66
N ALA A 428 27.04 -19.46 12.30
CA ALA A 428 26.60 -20.36 13.35
C ALA A 428 27.64 -20.56 14.47
N SER A 429 28.29 -19.47 14.94
CA SER A 429 29.37 -19.56 15.95
C SER A 429 28.87 -20.11 17.29
N GLN A 430 27.60 -19.89 17.63
CA GLN A 430 26.93 -20.43 18.82
C GLN A 430 26.36 -21.86 18.62
N GLY A 431 26.54 -22.47 17.44
CA GLY A 431 26.22 -23.88 17.21
C GLY A 431 25.02 -24.14 16.30
N ARG A 432 23.90 -24.61 16.85
CA ARG A 432 22.62 -24.81 16.15
C ARG A 432 21.57 -23.98 16.87
N ASP A 433 20.58 -23.49 16.13
CA ASP A 433 19.41 -22.88 16.73
C ASP A 433 18.62 -23.94 17.54
N PRO A 434 18.28 -23.70 18.82
CA PRO A 434 17.59 -24.68 19.64
C PRO A 434 16.10 -24.86 19.28
N ARG A 435 15.53 -23.98 18.44
CA ARG A 435 14.09 -23.91 18.13
C ARG A 435 13.69 -24.88 17.01
N ASN A 436 14.51 -24.97 15.95
CA ASN A 436 14.34 -25.90 14.83
C ASN A 436 15.49 -26.91 14.66
N GLY A 437 16.66 -26.66 15.26
CA GLY A 437 17.85 -27.51 15.15
C GLY A 437 18.78 -27.18 13.98
N ASP A 438 18.47 -26.13 13.21
CA ASP A 438 19.22 -25.71 12.03
C ASP A 438 20.30 -24.66 12.36
N ARG A 439 20.85 -24.01 11.33
CA ARG A 439 21.97 -23.07 11.44
C ARG A 439 21.71 -21.84 10.60
N SER A 440 22.12 -20.69 11.12
CA SER A 440 22.12 -19.42 10.39
C SER A 440 23.54 -18.94 10.07
N VAL A 441 23.69 -18.22 8.96
CA VAL A 441 24.72 -17.19 8.79
C VAL A 441 24.04 -15.84 8.95
N LEU A 442 24.64 -14.94 9.72
CA LEU A 442 24.29 -13.52 9.73
C LEU A 442 25.42 -12.73 9.07
N PHE A 443 25.17 -12.18 7.89
CA PHE A 443 26.00 -11.14 7.29
C PHE A 443 25.40 -9.78 7.60
N GLN A 444 26.23 -8.83 7.98
CA GLN A 444 25.84 -7.42 8.06
C GLN A 444 26.93 -6.54 7.45
N VAL A 445 26.53 -5.46 6.80
CA VAL A 445 27.39 -4.31 6.53
C VAL A 445 26.72 -3.07 7.11
N TYR A 446 27.44 -2.32 7.95
CA TYR A 446 26.88 -1.15 8.64
C TYR A 446 27.92 -0.09 9.01
N ASP A 447 27.44 1.12 9.28
CA ASP A 447 28.19 2.32 9.63
C ASP A 447 28.66 2.34 11.10
N TYR A 448 29.56 1.41 11.48
CA TYR A 448 30.18 1.46 12.83
C TYR A 448 30.93 2.78 13.10
N HIS A 449 31.33 3.49 12.04
CA HIS A 449 31.86 4.84 12.08
C HIS A 449 31.10 5.74 11.08
N ALA A 450 30.72 6.94 11.50
CA ALA A 450 29.93 7.90 10.72
C ALA A 450 30.58 8.30 9.38
N ASP A 451 31.92 8.30 9.32
CA ASP A 451 32.69 8.59 8.11
C ASP A 451 32.82 7.39 7.15
N ARG A 452 32.20 6.24 7.47
CA ARG A 452 32.29 4.98 6.73
C ARG A 452 30.95 4.23 6.64
N PRO A 453 29.92 4.83 6.02
CA PRO A 453 28.67 4.12 5.77
C PRO A 453 28.84 3.00 4.73
N PRO A 454 27.92 1.99 4.69
CA PRO A 454 27.93 0.92 3.70
C PRO A 454 28.08 1.42 2.27
N LYS A 455 29.03 0.89 1.51
CA LYS A 455 29.21 1.37 0.13
C LYS A 455 28.14 0.85 -0.83
N SER A 456 27.55 1.74 -1.62
CA SER A 456 26.65 1.39 -2.73
C SER A 456 27.37 0.60 -3.84
N GLY A 457 26.57 -0.09 -4.65
CA GLY A 457 27.01 -0.99 -5.72
C GLY A 457 27.01 -2.46 -5.34
N VAL A 458 27.66 -3.27 -6.18
CA VAL A 458 27.55 -4.74 -6.14
C VAL A 458 28.51 -5.37 -5.10
N TRP A 459 27.92 -5.85 -4.01
CA TRP A 459 28.51 -6.79 -3.07
C TRP A 459 28.41 -8.23 -3.61
N THR A 460 29.34 -9.09 -3.18
CA THR A 460 29.40 -10.49 -3.58
C THR A 460 29.39 -11.40 -2.35
N LEU A 461 28.33 -12.20 -2.20
CA LEU A 461 28.13 -13.18 -1.13
C LEU A 461 28.37 -14.59 -1.69
N THR A 462 29.45 -15.25 -1.27
CA THR A 462 29.83 -16.59 -1.75
C THR A 462 29.70 -17.65 -0.66
N LEU A 463 28.84 -18.64 -0.92
CA LEU A 463 28.56 -19.77 -0.05
C LEU A 463 29.18 -21.04 -0.66
N GLN A 464 29.90 -21.81 0.15
CA GLN A 464 30.55 -23.06 -0.29
C GLN A 464 30.22 -24.20 0.67
N GLY A 465 29.76 -25.33 0.14
CA GLY A 465 29.27 -26.48 0.91
C GLY A 465 29.22 -27.76 0.08
N THR A 466 29.01 -28.91 0.72
CA THR A 466 28.99 -30.23 0.06
C THR A 466 27.61 -30.84 -0.09
N SER A 467 26.67 -30.46 0.78
CA SER A 467 25.34 -31.05 0.91
C SER A 467 24.43 -30.12 1.70
N GLY A 468 23.11 -30.25 1.51
CA GLY A 468 22.08 -29.47 2.23
C GLY A 468 21.45 -28.36 1.38
N HIS A 469 20.26 -27.92 1.80
CA HIS A 469 19.61 -26.70 1.30
C HIS A 469 20.31 -25.45 1.87
N PHE A 470 20.05 -24.30 1.27
CA PHE A 470 20.06 -23.03 1.98
C PHE A 470 18.98 -22.12 1.42
N ASP A 471 18.47 -21.26 2.29
CA ASP A 471 17.57 -20.16 2.00
C ASP A 471 18.26 -18.86 2.48
N LEU A 472 18.24 -17.79 1.68
CA LEU A 472 18.93 -16.53 1.97
C LEU A 472 17.98 -15.36 1.77
N TRP A 473 17.72 -14.60 2.83
CA TRP A 473 16.91 -13.39 2.81
C TRP A 473 17.73 -12.14 3.12
N ILE A 474 17.46 -11.04 2.43
CA ILE A 474 17.69 -9.69 2.97
C ILE A 474 16.70 -9.54 4.13
N ALA A 475 17.19 -9.69 5.36
CA ALA A 475 16.36 -9.81 6.55
C ALA A 475 15.87 -8.44 7.05
N SER A 476 16.74 -7.43 6.94
CA SER A 476 16.45 -6.03 7.23
C SER A 476 17.50 -5.11 6.58
N ALA A 477 17.09 -3.92 6.15
CA ALA A 477 17.97 -2.89 5.59
C ALA A 477 17.40 -1.49 5.88
N SER A 478 18.25 -0.46 5.89
CA SER A 478 17.82 0.94 6.04
C SER A 478 17.96 1.79 4.76
N MET A 479 18.21 1.14 3.63
CA MET A 479 18.23 1.64 2.25
C MET A 479 17.75 0.53 1.27
N ASP A 480 17.35 0.88 0.04
CA ASP A 480 16.99 -0.12 -0.98
C ASP A 480 18.20 -1.02 -1.33
N ALA A 481 18.00 -2.34 -1.27
CA ALA A 481 18.98 -3.35 -1.64
C ALA A 481 18.31 -4.58 -2.27
N GLU A 482 18.94 -5.19 -3.27
CA GLU A 482 18.38 -6.33 -4.04
C GLU A 482 19.38 -7.47 -4.31
N LEU A 483 18.89 -8.70 -4.37
CA LEU A 483 19.68 -9.86 -4.82
C LEU A 483 19.55 -10.02 -6.34
N LEU A 484 20.67 -10.26 -7.03
CA LEU A 484 20.71 -10.33 -8.51
C LEU A 484 20.87 -11.75 -9.08
N ASP A 485 21.02 -12.77 -8.24
CA ASP A 485 21.29 -14.15 -8.64
C ASP A 485 20.57 -15.16 -7.73
N TYR A 486 20.21 -16.32 -8.29
CA TYR A 486 19.56 -17.44 -7.58
C TYR A 486 18.22 -17.08 -6.88
N LEU A 487 17.58 -16.00 -7.32
CA LEU A 487 16.27 -15.55 -6.83
C LEU A 487 15.24 -16.68 -6.82
N ASP A 488 14.56 -16.85 -5.69
CA ASP A 488 13.50 -17.82 -5.50
C ASP A 488 12.23 -17.09 -5.01
N PRO A 489 11.13 -17.09 -5.79
CA PRO A 489 9.89 -16.41 -5.40
C PRO A 489 9.08 -17.18 -4.34
N SER A 490 9.50 -18.39 -3.95
CA SER A 490 8.91 -19.13 -2.83
C SER A 490 9.45 -18.64 -1.48
N ILE A 491 8.73 -18.97 -0.40
CA ILE A 491 9.08 -18.65 1.01
C ILE A 491 9.38 -17.14 1.23
N LYS A 492 8.50 -16.27 0.72
CA LYS A 492 8.48 -14.82 1.02
C LYS A 492 7.26 -14.40 1.84
N VAL A 493 6.83 -15.27 2.76
CA VAL A 493 5.79 -14.95 3.75
C VAL A 493 6.47 -14.43 5.01
N GLY A 494 6.37 -13.12 5.27
CA GLY A 494 7.03 -12.48 6.42
C GLY A 494 6.58 -13.07 7.77
N VAL A 495 7.49 -13.11 8.74
CA VAL A 495 7.21 -13.40 10.15
C VAL A 495 6.35 -12.24 10.72
N PRO A 496 5.29 -12.48 11.51
CA PRO A 496 4.84 -13.74 12.10
C PRO A 496 3.86 -14.58 11.24
N GLY A 497 3.66 -14.22 9.97
CA GLY A 497 2.77 -14.93 9.04
C GLY A 497 3.16 -16.37 8.70
N SER A 498 4.34 -16.84 9.12
CA SER A 498 4.78 -18.24 9.01
C SER A 498 4.39 -19.12 10.23
N ALA A 499 3.76 -18.55 11.27
CA ALA A 499 3.24 -19.29 12.43
C ALA A 499 2.18 -20.34 12.03
N ARG A 500 2.16 -21.49 12.72
CA ARG A 500 1.41 -22.68 12.27
C ARG A 500 -0.09 -22.61 12.47
N ASN A 501 -0.56 -21.71 13.33
CA ASN A 501 -1.98 -21.48 13.64
C ASN A 501 -2.45 -20.07 13.23
N ALA A 502 -1.59 -19.27 12.57
CA ALA A 502 -2.01 -18.01 11.97
C ALA A 502 -2.91 -18.23 10.75
N ILE A 503 -3.88 -17.34 10.56
CA ILE A 503 -4.63 -17.20 9.31
C ILE A 503 -3.88 -16.16 8.47
N THR A 504 -2.94 -16.63 7.67
CA THR A 504 -2.06 -15.75 6.87
C THR A 504 -2.73 -15.39 5.54
N VAL A 505 -2.84 -14.08 5.26
CA VAL A 505 -3.63 -13.54 4.15
C VAL A 505 -2.73 -12.82 3.14
N GLY A 506 -2.70 -13.34 1.91
CA GLY A 506 -2.10 -12.67 0.75
C GLY A 506 -3.11 -11.82 -0.03
N SER A 507 -2.62 -10.80 -0.73
CA SER A 507 -3.44 -9.90 -1.56
C SER A 507 -3.78 -10.49 -2.93
N TYR A 508 -4.91 -10.07 -3.53
CA TYR A 508 -5.25 -10.37 -4.92
C TYR A 508 -6.07 -9.25 -5.58
N ILE A 509 -5.82 -9.01 -6.86
CA ILE A 509 -6.37 -7.86 -7.59
C ILE A 509 -7.82 -8.12 -8.05
N THR A 510 -8.79 -7.54 -7.33
CA THR A 510 -10.23 -7.57 -7.69
C THR A 510 -10.61 -6.57 -8.78
N LYS A 511 -9.91 -5.44 -8.90
CA LYS A 511 -10.07 -4.42 -9.95
C LYS A 511 -8.74 -4.16 -10.64
N LYS A 512 -8.66 -4.37 -11.96
CA LYS A 512 -7.45 -4.10 -12.77
C LYS A 512 -7.40 -2.69 -13.37
N GLU A 513 -8.42 -1.89 -13.13
CA GLU A 513 -8.49 -0.49 -13.55
C GLU A 513 -9.23 0.32 -12.47
N TRP A 514 -8.78 1.55 -12.25
CA TRP A 514 -9.44 2.53 -11.39
C TRP A 514 -9.11 3.94 -11.85
N THR A 515 -9.77 4.93 -11.27
CA THR A 515 -9.40 6.35 -11.45
C THR A 515 -8.83 6.85 -10.14
N ASP A 516 -7.72 7.59 -10.17
CA ASP A 516 -7.16 8.25 -8.98
C ASP A 516 -7.96 9.51 -8.58
N LEU A 517 -7.53 10.18 -7.51
CA LEU A 517 -8.19 11.38 -6.99
C LEU A 517 -8.07 12.60 -7.93
N ASP A 518 -7.06 12.61 -8.82
CA ASP A 518 -6.81 13.67 -9.80
C ASP A 518 -7.56 13.44 -11.14
N GLY A 519 -8.11 12.24 -11.35
CA GLY A 519 -8.93 11.89 -12.51
C GLY A 519 -8.20 11.03 -13.55
N HIS A 520 -6.98 10.56 -13.32
CA HIS A 520 -6.27 9.68 -14.24
C HIS A 520 -6.80 8.24 -14.14
N ARG A 521 -7.12 7.63 -15.28
CA ARG A 521 -7.46 6.20 -15.35
C ARG A 521 -6.17 5.37 -15.28
N LEU A 522 -5.91 4.80 -14.11
CA LEU A 522 -4.82 3.88 -13.85
C LEU A 522 -5.20 2.45 -14.22
N THR A 523 -4.18 1.65 -14.57
CA THR A 523 -4.34 0.23 -14.92
C THR A 523 -3.34 -0.60 -14.13
N GLY A 524 -3.69 -1.84 -13.79
CA GLY A 524 -2.83 -2.74 -12.99
C GLY A 524 -1.51 -3.14 -13.64
N SER A 525 -1.22 -2.68 -14.87
CA SER A 525 0.07 -2.80 -15.54
C SER A 525 1.04 -1.64 -15.26
N THR A 526 0.61 -0.58 -14.57
CA THR A 526 1.43 0.61 -14.29
C THR A 526 1.65 0.89 -12.80
N VAL A 527 1.29 -0.04 -11.91
CA VAL A 527 1.38 0.16 -10.45
C VAL A 527 2.04 -1.07 -9.82
N ARG A 528 3.29 -0.92 -9.35
CA ARG A 528 3.83 -1.76 -8.28
C ARG A 528 3.15 -1.32 -6.99
N SER A 529 2.50 -2.23 -6.27
CA SER A 529 1.89 -1.94 -4.98
C SER A 529 2.92 -2.05 -3.85
N ARG A 530 3.81 -1.04 -3.73
CA ARG A 530 4.29 -0.65 -2.40
C ARG A 530 3.13 0.13 -1.76
N GLN A 531 2.52 -0.45 -0.72
CA GLN A 531 1.63 0.27 0.21
C GLN A 531 2.47 0.89 1.32
#